data_AF-C4IF79-F1
#
_entry.id   AF-C4IF79-F1
#
_cell.length_a   1.000
_cell.length_b   1.000
_cell.length_c   1.000
_cell.angle_alpha   90.00
_cell.angle_beta   90.00
_cell.angle_gamma   90.00
#
_symmetry.space_group_name_H-M   'P 1'
#
loop_
_entity.id
_entity.type
_entity.pdbx_description
1 polymer ?
#
loop_
_entity_poly.entity_id
_entity_poly.type
_entity_poly.pdbx_seq_one_letter_code
_entity_poly.pdbx_strand_id
1 'polypeptide(L)'
;MKDIIFDDFQNCVNDSLIRHKSILDILTKYSESTSKVNRSVAKAVTQCGCINISAQKQHIPQEPSDSEVDLNNYLTSHLNGNLCDNCREIIEREIGNNLFYLTALCNHLDINLYDILLKEYNKSVTLGKYNLR
;
A
#
# COMPACT_ATOMS: atom_id res chain seq x y z
N MET A 1 8.14 -21.11 -5.46
CA MET A 1 9.18 -20.06 -5.43
C MET A 1 8.64 -18.75 -4.89
N LYS A 2 7.47 -18.27 -5.36
CA LYS A 2 6.83 -17.07 -4.80
C LYS A 2 6.35 -17.29 -3.35
N ASP A 3 5.73 -18.43 -3.08
CA ASP A 3 5.18 -18.84 -1.77
C ASP A 3 6.29 -18.88 -0.70
N ILE A 4 7.42 -19.49 -1.06
CA ILE A 4 8.62 -19.62 -0.21
C ILE A 4 9.12 -18.24 0.27
N ILE A 5 9.10 -17.21 -0.59
CA ILE A 5 9.58 -15.87 -0.20
C ILE A 5 8.65 -15.26 0.86
N PHE A 6 7.34 -15.45 0.75
CA PHE A 6 6.38 -14.93 1.73
C PHE A 6 6.44 -15.69 3.04
N ASP A 7 6.55 -17.01 2.99
CA ASP A 7 6.70 -17.85 4.17
C ASP A 7 8.02 -17.53 4.90
N ASP A 8 9.14 -17.42 4.17
CA ASP A 8 10.44 -17.04 4.73
C ASP A 8 10.41 -15.64 5.35
N PHE A 9 9.78 -14.68 4.68
CA PHE A 9 9.60 -13.33 5.25
C PHE A 9 8.76 -13.37 6.52
N GLN A 10 7.63 -14.08 6.49
CA GLN A 10 6.73 -14.22 7.63
C GLN A 10 7.41 -14.90 8.83
N ASN A 11 8.22 -15.93 8.58
CA ASN A 11 9.05 -16.60 9.60
C ASN A 11 10.13 -15.65 10.17
N CYS A 12 10.85 -14.92 9.31
CA CYS A 12 11.86 -13.95 9.72
C CYS A 12 11.27 -12.84 10.61
N VAL A 13 10.07 -12.37 10.27
CA VAL A 13 9.33 -11.42 11.11
C VAL A 13 8.97 -12.05 12.46
N ASN A 14 8.49 -13.29 12.47
CA ASN A 14 8.13 -14.00 13.70
C ASN A 14 9.31 -14.11 14.67
N ASP A 15 10.48 -14.48 14.16
CA ASP A 15 11.71 -14.59 14.96
C ASP A 15 12.18 -13.23 15.51
N SER A 16 11.81 -12.15 14.84
CA SER A 16 12.15 -10.78 15.22
C SER A 16 11.22 -10.17 16.31
N LEU A 17 10.10 -10.83 16.64
CA LEU A 17 9.05 -10.28 17.54
C LEU A 17 9.31 -10.40 19.04
N ILE A 18 10.56 -10.63 19.46
CA ILE A 18 10.95 -10.86 20.87
C ILE A 18 10.46 -9.73 21.81
N ARG A 19 10.35 -8.49 21.31
CA ARG A 19 9.97 -7.30 22.10
C ARG A 19 8.47 -6.97 22.11
N HIS A 20 7.73 -7.30 21.05
CA HIS A 20 6.35 -6.87 20.85
C HIS A 20 5.43 -8.09 20.77
N LYS A 21 5.26 -8.77 21.91
CA LYS A 21 4.39 -9.96 22.03
C LYS A 21 2.92 -9.62 22.28
N SER A 22 2.63 -8.40 22.75
CA SER A 22 1.25 -7.99 22.92
C SER A 22 0.67 -7.64 21.56
N ILE A 23 -0.52 -8.17 21.25
CA ILE A 23 -1.29 -7.75 20.08
C ILE A 23 -1.54 -6.24 20.08
N LEU A 24 -1.68 -5.61 21.26
CA LEU A 24 -1.83 -4.16 21.38
C LEU A 24 -0.55 -3.40 20.96
N ASP A 25 0.62 -3.95 21.27
CA ASP A 25 1.89 -3.35 20.83
C ASP A 25 2.01 -3.42 19.30
N ILE A 26 1.61 -4.55 18.70
CA ILE A 26 1.64 -4.71 17.25
C ILE A 26 0.65 -3.77 16.57
N LEU A 27 -0.57 -3.66 17.07
CA LEU A 27 -1.58 -2.75 16.53
C LEU A 27 -1.12 -1.29 16.60
N THR A 28 -0.53 -0.87 17.72
CA THR A 28 -0.01 0.50 17.87
C THR A 28 1.18 0.74 16.94
N LYS A 29 2.10 -0.22 16.80
CA LYS A 29 3.22 -0.12 15.83
C LYS A 29 2.77 -0.14 14.39
N TYR A 30 1.78 -0.94 14.03
CA TYR A 30 1.19 -0.94 12.71
C TYR A 30 0.59 0.44 12.38
N SER A 31 -0.20 1.02 13.27
CA SER A 31 -0.75 2.37 13.11
C SER A 31 0.33 3.46 12.99
N GLU A 32 1.38 3.39 13.83
CA GLU A 32 2.53 4.29 13.77
C GLU A 32 3.23 4.20 12.40
N SER A 33 3.45 2.98 11.90
CA SER A 33 4.12 2.75 10.61
C SER A 33 3.32 3.29 9.43
N THR A 34 1.99 3.11 9.42
CA THR A 34 1.09 3.70 8.41
C THR A 34 1.20 5.23 8.41
N SER A 35 1.24 5.83 9.59
CA SER A 35 1.40 7.28 9.73
C SER A 35 2.75 7.78 9.19
N LYS A 36 3.82 7.00 9.35
CA LYS A 36 5.16 7.33 8.81
C LYS A 36 5.20 7.26 7.29
N VAL A 37 4.57 6.25 6.68
CA VAL A 37 4.40 6.17 5.22
C VAL A 37 3.71 7.42 4.70
N ASN A 38 2.54 7.77 5.27
CA ASN A 38 1.80 8.97 4.87
C ASN A 38 2.63 10.25 5.02
N ARG A 39 3.37 10.38 6.13
CA ARG A 39 4.24 11.53 6.38
C ARG A 39 5.38 11.63 5.36
N SER A 40 5.95 10.51 4.93
CA SER A 40 7.04 10.50 3.95
C SER A 40 6.58 11.04 2.58
N VAL A 41 5.38 10.65 2.14
CA VAL A 41 4.74 11.19 0.92
C VAL A 41 4.42 12.68 1.10
N ALA A 42 3.83 13.07 2.24
CA ALA A 42 3.54 14.48 2.53
C ALA A 42 4.80 15.35 2.49
N LYS A 43 5.95 14.84 2.98
CA LYS A 43 7.24 15.54 2.92
C LYS A 43 7.83 15.60 1.52
N ALA A 44 7.61 14.58 0.68
CA ALA A 44 8.01 14.64 -0.72
C ALA A 44 7.32 15.81 -1.45
N VAL A 45 6.08 16.14 -1.07
CA VAL A 45 5.33 17.30 -1.59
C VAL A 45 5.74 18.61 -0.92
N THR A 46 5.70 18.67 0.41
CA THR A 46 5.77 19.94 1.15
C THR A 46 7.18 20.42 1.46
N GLN A 47 8.13 19.49 1.58
CA GLN A 47 9.50 19.79 1.98
C GLN A 47 10.49 19.62 0.82
N CYS A 48 10.38 18.52 0.06
CA CYS A 48 11.25 18.28 -1.09
C CYS A 48 10.74 18.98 -2.36
N GLY A 49 9.42 18.93 -2.61
CA GLY A 49 8.81 19.47 -3.82
C GLY A 49 9.09 18.67 -5.10
N CYS A 50 9.55 17.41 -5.00
CA CYS A 50 9.78 16.56 -6.19
C CYS A 50 8.48 16.10 -6.85
N ILE A 51 7.39 16.09 -6.07
CA ILE A 51 6.03 15.83 -6.54
C ILE A 51 5.09 16.93 -6.03
N ASN A 52 4.00 17.17 -6.75
CA ASN A 52 2.99 18.17 -6.42
C ASN A 52 1.60 17.52 -6.40
N ILE A 53 0.74 17.96 -5.49
CA ILE A 53 -0.66 17.53 -5.44
C ILE A 53 -1.56 18.64 -6.00
N SER A 54 -2.32 18.32 -7.04
CA SER A 54 -3.32 19.21 -7.65
C SER A 54 -4.69 18.55 -7.56
N ALA A 55 -5.31 18.67 -6.39
CA ALA A 55 -6.62 18.08 -6.10
C ALA A 55 -7.75 18.97 -6.63
N GLN A 56 -8.61 18.39 -7.48
CA GLN A 56 -9.79 19.05 -8.03
C GLN A 56 -10.90 18.02 -8.29
N LYS A 57 -12.15 18.49 -8.39
CA LYS A 57 -13.27 17.64 -8.79
C LYS A 57 -12.97 17.04 -10.17
N GLN A 58 -12.99 15.71 -10.27
CA GLN A 58 -12.74 15.02 -11.53
C GLN A 58 -13.97 15.10 -12.43
N HIS A 59 -13.73 15.34 -13.73
CA HIS A 59 -14.79 15.56 -14.70
C HIS A 59 -15.13 14.25 -15.42
N ILE A 60 -16.22 13.62 -15.00
CA ILE A 60 -16.81 12.45 -15.68
C ILE A 60 -17.98 12.98 -16.54
N PRO A 61 -17.96 12.77 -17.87
CA PRO A 61 -19.05 13.19 -18.75
C PRO A 61 -20.40 12.58 -18.31
N GLN A 62 -21.48 13.37 -18.33
CA GLN A 62 -22.81 12.92 -17.91
C GLN A 62 -23.49 11.98 -18.93
N GLU A 63 -23.08 12.05 -20.20
CA GLU A 63 -23.52 11.13 -21.25
C GLU A 63 -22.28 10.41 -21.80
N PRO A 64 -22.01 9.16 -21.37
CA PRO A 64 -21.03 8.34 -22.06
C PRO A 64 -21.58 8.02 -23.45
N SER A 65 -21.12 8.73 -24.48
CA SER A 65 -21.22 8.22 -25.84
C SER A 65 -20.43 6.91 -25.86
N ASP A 66 -21.14 5.81 -26.06
CA ASP A 66 -20.67 4.43 -26.12
C ASP A 66 -20.52 3.69 -24.78
N SER A 67 -21.07 2.48 -24.78
CA SER A 67 -21.16 1.53 -23.67
C SER A 67 -19.81 0.91 -23.23
N GLU A 68 -18.69 1.59 -23.50
CA GLU A 68 -17.33 1.16 -23.10
C GLU A 68 -16.45 2.35 -22.69
N VAL A 69 -16.97 3.26 -21.85
CA VAL A 69 -16.14 4.34 -21.30
C VAL A 69 -15.08 3.78 -20.35
N ASP A 70 -13.83 3.80 -20.80
CA ASP A 70 -12.66 3.61 -19.95
C ASP A 70 -12.51 4.82 -19.01
N LEU A 71 -13.04 4.67 -17.80
CA LEU A 71 -13.00 5.67 -16.73
C LEU A 71 -11.57 6.15 -16.44
N ASN A 72 -10.54 5.34 -16.70
CA ASN A 72 -9.15 5.73 -16.47
C ASN A 72 -8.73 6.96 -17.30
N ASN A 73 -9.40 7.22 -18.43
CA ASN A 73 -9.13 8.39 -19.26
C ASN A 73 -9.66 9.71 -18.66
N TYR A 74 -10.56 9.63 -17.68
CA TYR A 74 -11.21 10.79 -17.05
C TYR A 74 -10.76 11.01 -15.60
N LEU A 75 -10.22 9.98 -14.96
CA LEU A 75 -9.71 10.04 -13.59
C LEU A 75 -8.22 10.40 -13.62
N THR A 76 -7.81 11.29 -12.72
CA THR A 76 -6.40 11.66 -12.56
C THR A 76 -5.90 11.19 -11.20
N SER A 77 -4.60 10.96 -11.04
CA SER A 77 -4.02 10.60 -9.73
C SER A 77 -3.93 11.79 -8.76
N HIS A 78 -4.27 13.01 -9.23
CA HIS A 78 -3.97 14.29 -8.58
C HIS A 78 -2.49 14.52 -8.26
N LEU A 79 -1.58 13.69 -8.75
CA LEU A 79 -0.14 13.77 -8.53
C LEU A 79 0.58 14.20 -9.82
N ASN A 80 1.43 15.22 -9.70
CA ASN A 80 2.29 15.72 -10.76
C ASN A 80 3.76 15.58 -10.34
N GLY A 81 4.65 15.37 -11.32
CA GLY A 81 6.09 15.18 -11.08
C GLY A 81 6.46 13.72 -10.78
N ASN A 82 7.73 13.50 -10.43
CA ASN A 82 8.29 12.18 -10.14
C ASN A 82 9.12 12.25 -8.87
N LEU A 83 9.04 11.21 -8.04
CA LEU A 83 9.88 11.08 -6.85
C LEU A 83 11.36 11.11 -7.25
N CYS A 84 12.15 11.94 -6.57
CA CYS A 84 13.62 11.85 -6.62
C CYS A 84 14.11 10.64 -5.83
N ASP A 85 15.36 10.23 -6.06
CA ASP A 85 15.95 9.03 -5.46
C ASP A 85 15.88 9.03 -3.93
N ASN A 86 16.17 10.17 -3.30
CA ASN A 86 16.12 10.30 -1.84
C ASN A 86 14.70 10.15 -1.27
N CYS A 87 13.69 10.76 -1.90
CA CYS A 87 12.30 10.60 -1.44
C CYS A 87 11.79 9.19 -1.68
N ARG A 88 12.18 8.58 -2.80
CA ARG A 88 11.85 7.18 -3.12
C ARG A 88 12.41 6.23 -2.06
N GLU A 89 13.70 6.34 -1.74
CA GLU A 89 14.35 5.49 -0.73
C GLU A 89 13.67 5.60 0.64
N ILE A 90 13.33 6.82 1.06
CA ILE A 90 12.63 7.04 2.34
C ILE A 90 11.25 6.38 2.31
N ILE A 91 10.46 6.59 1.26
CA ILE A 91 9.12 6.01 1.14
C ILE A 91 9.18 4.48 1.12
N GLU A 92 10.08 3.90 0.33
CA GLU A 92 10.28 2.44 0.25
C GLU A 92 10.66 1.85 1.61
N ARG A 93 11.55 2.52 2.36
CA ARG A 93 11.90 2.11 3.73
C ARG A 93 10.72 2.13 4.68
N GLU A 94 9.91 3.20 4.68
CA GLU A 94 8.74 3.28 5.55
C GLU A 94 7.65 2.27 5.16
N ILE A 95 7.49 1.99 3.87
CA ILE A 95 6.59 0.91 3.38
C ILE A 95 7.10 -0.45 3.86
N GLY A 96 8.40 -0.73 3.74
CA GLY A 96 8.99 -1.97 4.26
C GLY A 96 8.75 -2.16 5.76
N ASN A 97 8.90 -1.09 6.55
CA ASN A 97 8.58 -1.11 7.97
C ASN A 97 7.07 -1.34 8.24
N ASN A 98 6.18 -0.80 7.41
CA ASN A 98 4.75 -1.07 7.50
C ASN A 98 4.41 -2.54 7.19
N LEU A 99 5.03 -3.11 6.14
CA LEU A 99 4.90 -4.52 5.79
C LEU A 99 5.38 -5.44 6.91
N PHE A 100 6.46 -5.08 7.61
CA PHE A 100 6.93 -5.82 8.79
C PHE A 100 5.83 -5.93 9.86
N TYR A 101 5.20 -4.81 10.25
CA TYR A 101 4.17 -4.84 11.29
C TYR A 101 2.85 -5.45 10.83
N LEU A 102 2.50 -5.34 9.54
CA LEU A 102 1.37 -6.09 8.97
C LEU A 102 1.61 -7.60 9.07
N THR A 103 2.82 -8.04 8.71
CA THR A 103 3.21 -9.46 8.77
C THR A 103 3.26 -9.95 10.22
N ALA A 104 3.74 -9.13 11.14
CA ALA A 104 3.71 -9.43 12.57
C ALA A 104 2.28 -9.62 13.10
N LEU A 105 1.34 -8.81 12.60
CA LEU A 105 -0.08 -8.95 12.90
C LEU A 105 -0.64 -10.26 12.35
N CYS A 106 -0.29 -10.63 11.11
CA CYS A 106 -0.64 -11.93 10.53
C CYS A 106 -0.15 -13.10 11.39
N ASN A 107 1.11 -13.05 11.84
CA ASN A 107 1.69 -14.07 12.73
C ASN A 107 0.92 -14.21 14.05
N HIS A 108 0.55 -13.09 14.68
CA HIS A 108 -0.19 -13.13 15.95
C HIS A 108 -1.62 -13.65 15.81
N LEU A 109 -2.20 -13.54 14.62
CA LEU A 109 -3.56 -13.99 14.33
C LEU A 109 -3.60 -15.38 13.67
N ASP A 110 -2.45 -16.04 13.52
CA ASP A 110 -2.30 -17.31 12.79
C ASP A 110 -2.86 -17.25 11.36
N ILE A 111 -2.53 -16.15 10.66
CA ILE A 111 -2.95 -15.92 9.27
C ILE A 111 -1.74 -16.03 8.34
N ASN A 112 -1.87 -16.81 7.27
CA ASN A 112 -0.85 -16.90 6.23
C ASN A 112 -0.95 -15.67 5.28
N LEU A 113 0.14 -14.90 5.16
CA LEU A 113 0.21 -13.70 4.32
C LEU A 113 0.08 -14.02 2.83
N TYR A 114 0.69 -15.10 2.37
CA TYR A 114 0.61 -15.52 0.97
C TYR A 114 -0.83 -15.85 0.56
N ASP A 115 -1.58 -16.54 1.41
CA ASP A 115 -2.99 -16.84 1.18
C ASP A 115 -3.84 -15.57 1.05
N ILE A 116 -3.60 -14.53 1.87
CA ILE A 116 -4.28 -13.24 1.75
C ILE A 116 -4.01 -12.63 0.37
N LEU A 117 -2.73 -12.59 -0.02
CA LEU A 117 -2.32 -11.99 -1.29
C LEU A 117 -2.89 -12.77 -2.48
N LEU A 118 -2.89 -14.10 -2.43
CA LEU A 118 -3.46 -14.94 -3.48
C LEU A 118 -4.97 -14.73 -3.62
N LYS A 119 -5.70 -14.61 -2.50
CA LYS A 119 -7.14 -14.31 -2.49
C LYS A 119 -7.45 -12.95 -3.10
N GLU A 120 -6.72 -11.91 -2.70
CA GLU A 120 -6.92 -10.55 -3.25
C GLU A 120 -6.49 -10.44 -4.72
N TYR A 121 -5.43 -11.14 -5.12
CA TYR A 121 -5.02 -11.24 -6.53
C TYR A 121 -6.11 -11.89 -7.38
N ASN A 122 -6.61 -13.07 -6.97
CA ASN A 122 -7.65 -13.79 -7.70
C ASN A 122 -8.94 -12.98 -7.80
N LYS A 123 -9.32 -12.27 -6.73
CA LYS A 123 -10.47 -11.36 -6.73
C LYS A 123 -10.27 -10.23 -7.75
N SER A 124 -9.08 -9.65 -7.79
CA SER A 124 -8.75 -8.57 -8.71
C SER A 124 -8.76 -9.01 -10.17
N VAL A 125 -8.21 -10.20 -10.47
CA VAL A 125 -8.23 -10.78 -11.82
C VAL A 125 -9.66 -11.13 -12.24
N THR A 126 -10.45 -11.71 -11.33
CA THR A 126 -11.83 -12.14 -11.61
C THR A 126 -12.72 -10.94 -11.95
N LEU A 127 -12.56 -9.83 -11.24
CA LEU A 127 -13.38 -8.63 -11.46
C LEU A 127 -12.82 -7.73 -12.56
N GLY A 128 -11.51 -7.77 -12.84
CA GLY A 128 -10.87 -6.96 -13.88
C GLY A 128 -11.24 -5.48 -13.76
N LYS A 129 -11.74 -4.90 -14.86
CA LYS A 129 -12.21 -3.50 -14.94
C LYS A 129 -13.42 -3.17 -14.05
N TYR A 130 -14.08 -4.18 -13.48
CA TYR A 130 -15.20 -4.03 -12.55
C TYR A 130 -14.76 -4.09 -11.08
N ASN A 131 -13.46 -4.23 -10.81
CA ASN A 131 -12.94 -4.06 -9.46
C ASN A 131 -12.90 -2.55 -9.13
N LEU A 132 -13.85 -2.09 -8.33
CA LEU A 132 -14.00 -0.68 -7.93
C LEU A 132 -13.20 -0.32 -6.65
N ARG A 133 -12.16 -1.09 -6.34
CA ARG A 133 -11.25 -0.85 -5.19
C ARG A 133 -10.04 -0.03 -5.60
#